data_AF-A0A0Q4V6Q3-F1
#
_entry.id   AF-A0A0Q4V6Q3-F1
#
_cell.length_a   1.000
_cell.length_b   1.000
_cell.length_c   1.000
_cell.angle_alpha   90.00
_cell.angle_beta   90.00
_cell.angle_gamma   90.00
#
_symmetry.space_group_name_H-M   'P 1'
#
loop_
_entity.id
_entity.type
_entity.pdbx_description
1 polymer ?
#
loop_
_entity_poly.entity_id
_entity_poly.type
_entity_poly.pdbx_seq_one_letter_code
_entity_poly.pdbx_strand_id
1 'polypeptide(L)'
;MERAADFRRRQEQLEELAVEYFVAADAVDGINEDAEARIQKIRDEQAAAIAEAEAEAQAIIGRMLDTKVTRDEVAERLGIPVREVKRSKAKAEPDAESGDAETATTPTDADESGEQVDAHESYAA
;
A
#
# COMPACT_ATOMS: atom_id res chain seq x y z
N MET A 1 13.53 -24.69 -55.45
CA MET A 1 14.50 -24.31 -54.40
C MET A 1 14.23 -22.90 -53.86
N GLU A 2 13.84 -21.95 -54.72
CA GLU A 2 13.54 -20.55 -54.37
C GLU A 2 12.56 -20.38 -53.18
N ARG A 3 11.40 -21.06 -53.21
CA ARG A 3 10.42 -21.02 -52.09
C ARG A 3 10.97 -21.47 -50.73
N ALA A 4 11.91 -22.42 -50.70
CA ALA A 4 12.51 -22.90 -49.45
C ALA A 4 13.58 -21.93 -48.92
N ALA A 5 14.25 -21.18 -49.79
CA ALA A 5 15.16 -20.11 -49.39
C ALA A 5 14.38 -18.92 -48.83
N ASP A 6 13.27 -18.54 -49.47
CA ASP A 6 12.43 -17.43 -49.00
C ASP A 6 11.72 -17.74 -47.68
N PHE A 7 11.27 -18.98 -47.49
CA PHE A 7 10.70 -19.40 -46.20
C PHE A 7 11.73 -19.26 -45.07
N ARG A 8 12.96 -19.73 -45.28
CA ARG A 8 14.04 -19.63 -44.27
C ARG A 8 14.36 -18.19 -43.91
N ARG A 9 14.53 -17.31 -44.91
CA ARG A 9 14.75 -15.87 -44.66
C ARG A 9 13.64 -15.23 -43.83
N ARG A 10 12.38 -15.60 -44.10
CA ARG A 10 11.24 -15.10 -43.31
C ARG A 10 11.25 -15.65 -41.89
N GLN A 11 11.62 -16.91 -41.69
CA GLN A 11 11.74 -17.48 -40.34
C GLN A 11 12.87 -16.79 -39.55
N GLU A 12 14.03 -16.59 -40.16
CA GLU A 12 15.15 -15.85 -39.54
C GLU A 12 14.72 -14.43 -39.13
N GLN A 13 13.99 -13.71 -39.99
CA GLN A 13 13.46 -12.38 -39.67
C GLN A 13 12.43 -12.41 -38.53
N LEU A 14 11.55 -13.43 -38.49
CA LEU A 14 10.57 -13.56 -37.42
C LEU A 14 11.25 -13.91 -36.08
N GLU A 15 12.29 -14.74 -36.10
CA GLU A 15 13.11 -15.06 -34.94
C GLU A 15 13.82 -13.82 -34.39
N GLU A 16 14.43 -13.02 -35.26
CA GLU A 16 15.06 -11.75 -34.89
C GLU A 16 14.05 -10.78 -34.25
N LEU A 17 12.90 -10.57 -34.90
CA LEU A 17 11.84 -9.71 -34.37
C LEU A 17 11.27 -10.21 -33.04
N ALA A 18 11.19 -11.53 -32.85
CA ALA A 18 10.76 -12.09 -31.57
C ALA A 18 11.77 -11.79 -30.45
N VAL A 19 13.07 -11.89 -30.73
CA VAL A 19 14.13 -11.52 -29.77
C VAL A 19 14.05 -10.03 -29.44
N GLU A 20 13.92 -9.17 -30.44
CA GLU A 20 13.77 -7.72 -30.23
C GLU A 20 12.54 -7.40 -29.38
N TYR A 21 11.41 -8.08 -29.62
CA TYR A 21 10.19 -7.92 -28.83
C TYR A 21 10.42 -8.27 -27.36
N PHE A 22 11.04 -9.41 -27.05
CA PHE A 22 11.27 -9.81 -25.66
C PHE A 22 12.22 -8.84 -24.94
N VAL A 23 13.28 -8.37 -25.60
CA VAL A 23 14.15 -7.34 -25.03
C VAL A 23 13.38 -6.06 -24.74
N ALA A 24 12.49 -5.64 -25.66
CA ALA A 24 11.67 -4.46 -25.45
C ALA A 24 10.64 -4.65 -24.33
N ALA A 25 10.03 -5.84 -24.22
CA ALA A 25 9.09 -6.16 -23.15
C ALA A 25 9.78 -6.13 -21.78
N ASP A 26 10.94 -6.79 -21.64
CA ASP A 26 11.74 -6.77 -20.40
C ASP A 26 12.16 -5.34 -20.03
N ALA A 27 12.49 -4.51 -21.02
CA ALA A 27 12.84 -3.11 -20.79
C ALA A 27 11.64 -2.31 -20.25
N VAL A 28 10.43 -2.56 -20.75
CA VAL A 28 9.20 -1.90 -20.25
C VAL A 28 8.95 -2.29 -18.80
N ASP A 29 9.08 -3.57 -18.47
CA ASP A 29 8.88 -4.05 -17.10
C ASP A 29 9.90 -3.43 -16.14
N GLY A 30 11.19 -3.41 -16.52
CA GLY A 30 12.23 -2.78 -15.72
C GLY A 30 12.04 -1.27 -15.52
N ILE A 31 11.49 -0.56 -16.51
CA ILE A 31 11.14 0.87 -16.37
C ILE A 31 10.00 1.06 -15.36
N ASN A 32 8.97 0.20 -15.42
CA ASN A 32 7.84 0.28 -14.50
C ASN A 32 8.27 -0.02 -13.06
N GLU A 33 9.07 -1.06 -12.85
CA GLU A 33 9.60 -1.43 -11.53
C GLU A 33 10.45 -0.31 -10.91
N ASP A 34 11.35 0.31 -11.69
CA ASP A 34 12.15 1.45 -11.23
C ASP A 34 11.27 2.68 -10.91
N ALA A 35 10.24 2.94 -11.72
CA ALA A 35 9.29 4.02 -11.47
C ALA A 35 8.52 3.80 -10.15
N GLU A 36 8.01 2.59 -9.93
CA GLU A 36 7.31 2.23 -8.69
C GLU A 36 8.22 2.36 -7.47
N ALA A 37 9.46 1.86 -7.55
CA ALA A 37 10.44 1.98 -6.48
C ALA A 37 10.74 3.45 -6.13
N ARG A 38 10.89 4.31 -7.14
CA ARG A 38 11.11 5.76 -6.93
C ARG A 38 9.89 6.44 -6.33
N ILE A 39 8.68 6.12 -6.79
CA ILE A 39 7.44 6.66 -6.22
C ILE A 39 7.33 6.27 -4.74
N GLN A 40 7.61 5.00 -4.41
CA GLN A 40 7.53 4.54 -3.02
C GLN A 40 8.55 5.28 -2.14
N LYS A 41 9.79 5.40 -2.61
CA LYS A 41 10.83 6.17 -1.91
C LYS A 41 10.39 7.62 -1.64
N ILE A 42 9.84 8.30 -2.64
CA ILE A 42 9.35 9.69 -2.48
C ILE A 42 8.21 9.74 -1.44
N ARG A 43 7.29 8.78 -1.46
CA ARG A 43 6.19 8.73 -0.49
C ARG A 43 6.70 8.52 0.93
N ASP A 44 7.69 7.67 1.12
CA ASP A 44 8.29 7.40 2.43
C ASP A 44 9.02 8.66 2.96
N GLU A 45 9.80 9.32 2.10
CA GLU A 45 10.46 10.59 2.42
C GLU A 45 9.45 11.70 2.76
N GLN A 46 8.36 11.79 2.00
CA GLN A 46 7.28 12.75 2.27
C GLN A 46 6.55 12.45 3.58
N ALA A 47 6.25 11.18 3.86
CA ALA A 47 5.61 10.79 5.11
C ALA A 47 6.47 11.14 6.32
N ALA A 48 7.79 10.92 6.23
CA ALA A 48 8.74 11.31 7.27
C ALA A 48 8.78 12.83 7.47
N ALA A 49 8.90 13.59 6.38
CA ALA A 49 8.96 15.05 6.42
C ALA A 49 7.66 15.68 6.96
N ILE A 50 6.49 15.13 6.60
CA ILE A 50 5.20 15.57 7.13
C ILE A 50 5.14 15.28 8.64
N ALA A 51 5.53 14.08 9.08
CA ALA A 51 5.51 13.73 10.49
C ALA A 51 6.44 14.63 11.33
N GLU A 52 7.62 14.97 10.79
CA GLU A 52 8.55 15.91 11.41
C GLU A 52 7.95 17.32 11.51
N ALA A 53 7.39 17.83 10.42
CA ALA A 53 6.75 19.15 10.40
C ALA A 53 5.54 19.23 11.35
N GLU A 54 4.73 18.17 11.43
CA GLU A 54 3.62 18.08 12.39
C GLU A 54 4.12 18.08 13.83
N ALA A 55 5.19 17.32 14.12
CA ALA A 55 5.80 17.30 15.44
C ALA A 55 6.37 18.68 15.83
N GLU A 56 7.02 19.37 14.90
CA GLU A 56 7.53 20.74 15.12
C GLU A 56 6.38 21.73 15.38
N ALA A 57 5.34 21.70 14.55
CA ALA A 57 4.15 22.55 14.71
C ALA A 57 3.52 22.33 16.10
N GLN A 58 3.40 21.08 16.52
CA GLN A 58 2.88 20.76 17.85
C GLN A 58 3.81 21.22 18.98
N ALA A 59 5.13 21.15 18.80
CA ALA A 59 6.10 21.68 19.76
C ALA A 59 5.99 23.21 19.89
N ILE A 60 5.72 23.91 18.78
CA ILE A 60 5.44 25.36 18.79
C ILE A 60 4.15 25.63 19.58
N ILE A 61 3.07 24.90 19.33
CA ILE A 61 1.82 25.03 20.10
C ILE A 61 2.07 24.81 21.59
N GLY A 62 2.85 23.78 21.95
CA GLY A 62 3.26 23.52 23.34
C GLY A 62 3.96 24.73 23.97
N ARG A 63 4.97 25.27 23.28
CA ARG A 63 5.70 26.48 23.73
C ARG A 63 4.79 27.70 23.86
N MET A 64 3.82 27.89 22.96
CA MET A 64 2.84 28.97 23.09
C MET A 64 2.03 28.80 24.38
N LEU A 65 1.52 27.60 24.67
CA LEU A 65 0.76 27.33 25.90
C LEU A 65 1.61 27.52 27.17
N ASP A 66 2.92 27.29 27.11
CA ASP A 66 3.82 27.51 28.25
C ASP A 66 3.99 29.00 28.60
N THR A 67 3.66 29.91 27.68
CA THR A 67 3.57 31.36 27.97
C THR A 67 2.35 31.76 28.80
N LYS A 68 1.53 30.78 29.22
CA LYS A 68 0.31 30.95 30.03
C LYS A 68 -0.87 31.61 29.31
N VAL A 69 -0.84 31.71 27.98
CA VAL A 69 -2.03 32.02 27.17
C VAL A 69 -2.99 30.83 27.15
N THR A 70 -4.29 31.11 26.98
CA THR A 70 -5.32 30.07 26.92
C THR A 70 -5.33 29.34 25.57
N ARG A 71 -5.96 28.16 25.53
CA ARG A 71 -6.08 27.38 24.29
C ARG A 71 -6.90 28.09 23.23
N ASP A 72 -7.94 28.82 23.64
CA ASP A 72 -8.80 29.60 22.73
C ASP A 72 -8.01 30.73 22.07
N GLU A 73 -7.18 31.45 22.84
CA GLU A 73 -6.35 32.53 22.30
C GLU A 73 -5.22 31.99 21.39
N VAL A 74 -4.68 30.80 21.64
CA VAL A 74 -3.72 30.16 20.73
C VAL A 74 -4.42 29.73 19.44
N ALA A 75 -5.61 29.15 19.54
CA ALA A 75 -6.43 28.73 18.40
C ALA A 75 -6.76 29.92 17.49
N GLU A 76 -7.21 31.02 18.08
CA GLU A 76 -7.51 32.27 17.38
C GLU A 76 -6.28 32.82 16.67
N ARG A 77 -5.12 32.85 17.35
CA ARG A 77 -3.86 33.35 16.76
C ARG A 77 -3.35 32.50 15.60
N LEU A 78 -3.53 31.18 15.67
CA LEU A 78 -3.05 30.25 14.66
C LEU A 78 -4.09 29.96 13.56
N GLY A 79 -5.33 30.42 13.71
CA GLY A 79 -6.42 30.14 12.77
C GLY A 79 -6.81 28.66 12.71
N ILE A 80 -6.57 27.91 13.78
CA ILE A 80 -6.89 26.48 13.88
C ILE A 80 -8.01 26.25 14.89
N PRO A 81 -8.79 25.15 14.81
CA PRO A 81 -9.83 24.89 15.79
C PRO A 81 -9.22 24.56 17.16
N VAL A 82 -9.89 24.98 18.23
CA VAL A 82 -9.44 24.78 19.63
C VAL A 82 -9.13 23.31 19.95
N ARG A 83 -9.83 22.37 19.29
CA ARG A 83 -9.59 20.92 19.42
C ARG A 83 -8.21 20.48 18.94
N GLU A 84 -7.55 21.24 18.06
CA GLU A 84 -6.21 20.96 17.52
C GLU A 84 -5.11 21.61 18.36
N VAL A 85 -5.45 22.59 19.22
CA VAL A 85 -4.56 23.15 20.24
C VAL A 85 -4.43 22.17 21.40
N LYS A 86 -3.45 21.27 21.33
CA LYS A 86 -3.13 20.33 22.41
C LYS A 86 -1.64 20.39 22.71
N ARG A 87 -1.26 20.14 23.96
CA ARG A 87 0.14 19.84 24.25
C ARG A 87 0.46 18.47 23.69
N SER A 88 1.48 18.40 22.85
CA SER A 88 2.05 17.10 22.51
C SER A 88 2.60 16.44 23.76
N LYS A 89 2.13 15.22 24.03
CA LYS A 89 2.91 14.30 24.84
C LYS A 89 4.10 13.92 23.97
N ALA A 90 5.31 14.20 24.43
CA ALA A 90 6.51 13.69 23.77
C ALA A 90 6.30 12.20 23.51
N LYS A 91 6.34 11.80 22.24
CA LYS A 91 6.19 10.41 21.84
C LYS A 91 7.43 9.70 22.39
N ALA A 92 7.28 8.95 23.48
CA ALA A 92 8.24 7.91 23.82
C ALA A 92 8.35 6.99 22.59
N GLU A 93 9.58 6.62 22.25
CA GLU A 93 9.89 5.73 21.13
C GLU A 93 8.96 4.49 21.13
N PRO A 94 8.58 3.96 19.96
CA PRO A 94 7.84 2.73 19.93
C PRO A 94 8.80 1.61 20.35
N ASP A 95 8.68 1.20 21.62
CA ASP A 95 9.25 -0.06 22.10
C ASP A 95 8.65 -1.16 21.23
N ALA A 96 9.51 -1.74 20.39
CA ALA A 96 9.20 -2.97 19.72
C ALA A 96 9.09 -4.08 20.77
N GLU A 97 8.13 -4.99 20.55
CA GLU A 97 8.01 -6.30 21.21
C GLU A 97 7.12 -6.36 22.47
N SER A 98 5.89 -6.80 22.25
CA SER A 98 5.33 -7.89 23.05
C SER A 98 4.41 -8.69 22.15
N GLY A 99 4.97 -9.78 21.60
CA GLY A 99 4.15 -10.91 21.23
C GLY A 99 3.59 -11.54 22.51
N ASP A 100 2.31 -11.86 22.49
CA ASP A 100 1.78 -12.93 23.32
C ASP A 100 0.85 -13.77 22.45
N ALA A 101 1.28 -15.00 22.26
CA ALA A 101 0.58 -16.03 21.54
C ALA A 101 -0.41 -16.72 22.48
N GLU A 102 -1.65 -16.82 21.99
CA GLU A 102 -2.46 -18.05 22.02
C GLU A 102 -2.99 -18.58 23.37
N THR A 103 -4.32 -18.56 23.51
CA THR A 103 -5.05 -19.74 24.02
C THR A 103 -6.33 -19.95 23.22
N ALA A 104 -6.33 -21.02 22.42
CA ALA A 104 -7.50 -21.76 21.94
C ALA A 104 -8.33 -22.28 23.13
N THR A 105 -9.67 -22.42 23.12
CA THR A 105 -10.45 -23.54 22.55
C THR A 105 -11.91 -23.36 23.08
N THR A 106 -13.01 -23.46 22.32
CA THR A 106 -13.83 -24.65 21.90
C THR A 106 -15.33 -24.27 22.07
N PRO A 107 -16.35 -25.03 21.61
CA PRO A 107 -16.50 -25.92 20.44
C PRO A 107 -17.81 -25.67 19.63
N THR A 108 -17.89 -26.31 18.46
CA THR A 108 -19.04 -26.90 17.77
C THR A 108 -20.47 -26.60 18.25
N ASP A 109 -21.32 -26.11 17.33
CA ASP A 109 -22.65 -26.71 17.11
C ASP A 109 -23.01 -26.62 15.62
N ALA A 110 -23.12 -27.79 15.00
CA ALA A 110 -23.59 -28.02 13.65
C ALA A 110 -24.59 -29.16 13.75
N ASP A 111 -25.89 -28.86 13.61
CA ASP A 111 -27.01 -29.76 13.27
C ASP A 111 -28.31 -28.95 13.44
N GLU A 112 -29.42 -29.02 12.71
CA GLU A 112 -29.86 -29.59 11.44
C GLU A 112 -31.28 -29.02 11.28
N SER A 113 -31.67 -28.56 10.10
CA SER A 113 -33.09 -28.54 9.68
C SER A 113 -33.12 -28.41 8.17
N GLY A 114 -33.30 -29.56 7.53
CA GLY A 114 -33.43 -29.67 6.10
C GLY A 114 -34.78 -29.17 5.58
N GLU A 115 -34.82 -28.94 4.28
CA GLU A 115 -35.95 -29.36 3.45
C GLU A 115 -35.40 -29.62 2.04
N GLN A 116 -35.61 -30.85 1.56
CA GLN A 116 -35.33 -31.32 0.21
C GLN A 116 -36.25 -30.62 -0.80
N VAL A 117 -35.76 -30.41 -2.03
CA VAL A 117 -36.48 -30.90 -3.22
C VAL A 117 -35.52 -31.11 -4.39
N ASP A 118 -35.40 -32.39 -4.75
CA ASP A 118 -34.89 -32.95 -5.99
C ASP A 118 -35.47 -32.30 -7.26
N ALA A 119 -34.61 -32.19 -8.28
CA ALA A 119 -34.95 -32.60 -9.64
C ALA A 119 -33.67 -32.84 -10.47
N HIS A 120 -33.17 -34.08 -10.36
CA HIS A 120 -32.43 -34.81 -11.38
C HIS A 120 -33.15 -34.70 -12.75
N GLU A 121 -32.48 -34.37 -13.86
CA GLU A 121 -32.00 -35.26 -14.93
C GLU A 121 -32.04 -34.38 -16.22
N SER A 122 -31.21 -34.50 -17.26
CA SER A 122 -30.28 -35.53 -17.68
C SER A 122 -29.37 -34.94 -18.76
N TYR A 123 -28.10 -35.36 -18.75
CA TYR A 123 -27.12 -35.16 -19.82
C TYR A 123 -27.34 -36.29 -20.83
N ALA A 124 -27.62 -35.97 -22.09
CA ALA A 124 -27.65 -36.97 -23.17
C ALA A 124 -26.47 -36.72 -24.11
N ALA A 125 -25.77 -37.83 -24.37
CA ALA A 125 -24.60 -37.99 -25.22
C ALA A 125 -24.90 -37.82 -26.71
#